data_AF-A0A1C5YM92-F1
#
_entry.id   AF-A0A1C5YM92-F1
#
_cell.length_a   1.000
_cell.length_b   1.000
_cell.length_c   1.000
_cell.angle_alpha   90.00
_cell.angle_beta   90.00
_cell.angle_gamma   90.00
#
_symmetry.space_group_name_H-M   'P 1'
#
loop_
_entity.id
_entity.type
_entity.pdbx_description
1 polymer ?
#
loop_
_entity_poly.entity_id
_entity_poly.type
_entity_poly.pdbx_seq_one_letter_code
_entity_poly.pdbx_strand_id
1 'polypeptide(L)'
;MQSQIINKIPIVRSLESHITSGPAAMDVIASLRYETGASAVVLYKDCLDESFFRLSSKLAGEVLQKFVNYKMRLAIVGDFSHYTSKPLRDFICESNKGSQVGFWHTEEEALAWLNR
;
A
#
# COMPACT_ATOMS: atom_id res chain seq x y z
N MET A 1 -3.04 -11.19 -11.42
CA MET A 1 -2.64 -9.79 -11.04
C MET A 1 -2.38 -8.95 -12.29
N GLN A 2 -2.99 -7.76 -12.43
CA GLN A 2 -2.64 -6.81 -13.50
C GLN A 2 -1.75 -5.71 -12.91
N SER A 3 -0.50 -5.61 -13.39
CA SER A 3 0.44 -4.57 -12.96
C SER A 3 1.09 -3.87 -14.15
N GLN A 4 1.29 -2.55 -14.02
CA GLN A 4 2.08 -1.75 -14.96
C GLN A 4 3.37 -1.34 -14.27
N ILE A 5 4.51 -1.39 -14.95
CA ILE A 5 5.80 -0.99 -14.36
C ILE A 5 6.19 0.40 -14.89
N ILE A 6 6.40 1.35 -13.98
CA ILE A 6 6.93 2.69 -14.29
C ILE A 6 8.18 2.90 -13.44
N ASN A 7 9.31 3.24 -14.05
CA ASN A 7 10.59 3.44 -13.36
C ASN A 7 11.01 2.26 -12.45
N LYS A 8 10.76 1.01 -12.87
CA LYS A 8 10.98 -0.22 -12.09
C LYS A 8 10.10 -0.35 -10.84
N ILE A 9 9.06 0.46 -10.72
CA ILE A 9 8.05 0.39 -9.66
C ILE A 9 6.78 -0.21 -10.26
N PRO A 10 6.34 -1.41 -9.81
CA PRO A 10 5.05 -1.95 -10.19
C PRO A 10 3.92 -1.11 -9.60
N ILE A 11 2.88 -0.91 -10.42
CA ILE A 11 1.62 -0.27 -10.08
C ILE A 11 0.54 -1.34 -10.15
N VAL A 12 -0.04 -1.67 -9.00
CA VAL A 12 -1.06 -2.71 -8.83
C VAL A 12 -2.41 -2.05 -8.61
N ARG A 13 -3.22 -2.04 -9.66
CA ARG A 13 -4.55 -1.39 -9.65
C ARG A 13 -5.67 -2.34 -9.21
N SER A 14 -5.46 -3.64 -9.36
CA SER A 14 -6.43 -4.67 -9.01
C SER A 14 -5.73 -6.01 -8.72
N LEU A 15 -6.30 -6.75 -7.77
CA LEU A 15 -5.93 -8.12 -7.42
C LEU A 15 -7.13 -9.04 -7.61
N GLU A 16 -6.87 -10.34 -7.78
CA GLU A 16 -7.94 -11.37 -7.85
C GLU A 16 -8.70 -11.49 -6.53
N SER A 17 -8.03 -11.20 -5.43
CA SER A 17 -8.60 -11.12 -4.09
C SER A 17 -8.01 -9.94 -3.33
N HIS A 18 -8.83 -9.30 -2.49
CA HIS A 18 -8.38 -8.21 -1.63
C HIS A 18 -7.40 -8.74 -0.58
N ILE A 19 -6.49 -7.87 -0.14
CA ILE A 19 -5.60 -8.15 0.98
C ILE A 19 -6.43 -8.03 2.27
N THR A 20 -6.75 -9.17 2.85
CA THR A 20 -7.59 -9.30 4.06
C THR A 20 -6.79 -9.69 5.31
N SER A 21 -5.49 -9.93 5.19
CA SER A 21 -4.64 -10.38 6.30
C SER A 21 -3.15 -10.15 6.03
N GLY A 22 -2.33 -10.29 7.08
CA GLY A 22 -0.86 -10.30 6.94
C GLY A 22 -0.32 -11.38 5.98
N PRO A 23 -0.78 -12.64 6.02
CA PRO A 23 -0.41 -13.65 5.02
C PRO A 23 -0.76 -13.24 3.58
N ALA A 24 -1.97 -12.72 3.34
CA ALA A 24 -2.36 -12.25 2.01
C ALA A 24 -1.45 -11.11 1.51
N ALA A 25 -1.06 -10.18 2.39
CA ALA A 25 -0.10 -9.13 2.06
C ALA A 25 1.28 -9.71 1.70
N MET A 26 1.71 -10.77 2.40
CA MET A 26 2.96 -11.44 2.14
C MET A 26 2.95 -12.14 0.77
N ASP A 27 1.86 -12.82 0.41
CA ASP A 27 1.72 -13.43 -0.92
C ASP A 27 1.89 -12.38 -2.03
N VAL A 28 1.26 -11.20 -1.88
CA VAL A 28 1.42 -10.08 -2.82
C VAL A 28 2.88 -9.60 -2.90
N ILE A 29 3.56 -9.44 -1.75
CA ILE A 29 4.98 -9.04 -1.71
C ILE A 29 5.86 -10.08 -2.41
N ALA A 30 5.62 -11.37 -2.19
CA ALA A 30 6.36 -12.46 -2.85
C ALA A 30 6.17 -12.43 -4.36
N SER A 31 4.92 -12.37 -4.83
CA SER A 31 4.61 -12.32 -6.26
C SER A 31 5.27 -11.12 -6.93
N LEU A 32 5.13 -9.92 -6.37
CA LEU A 32 5.74 -8.71 -6.92
C LEU A 32 7.26 -8.81 -6.97
N ARG A 33 7.89 -9.32 -5.90
CA ARG A 33 9.35 -9.48 -5.85
C ARG A 33 9.83 -10.52 -6.86
N TYR A 34 9.12 -11.62 -7.02
CA TYR A 34 9.46 -12.66 -7.98
C TYR A 34 9.32 -12.18 -9.42
N GLU A 35 8.21 -11.49 -9.74
CA GLU A 35 7.89 -11.02 -11.10
C GLU A 35 8.73 -9.81 -11.53
N THR A 36 9.00 -8.89 -10.61
CA THR A 36 9.58 -7.57 -10.96
C THR A 36 10.94 -7.28 -10.34
N GLY A 37 11.32 -8.03 -9.29
CA GLY A 37 12.51 -7.72 -8.48
C GLY A 37 12.44 -6.40 -7.71
N ALA A 38 11.27 -5.72 -7.70
CA ALA A 38 11.15 -4.38 -7.14
C ALA A 38 11.26 -4.36 -5.60
N SER A 39 11.77 -3.24 -5.09
CA SER A 39 11.83 -2.92 -3.66
C SER A 39 10.78 -1.87 -3.25
N ALA A 40 9.92 -1.48 -4.18
CA ALA A 40 8.86 -0.50 -4.00
C ALA A 40 7.65 -0.90 -4.82
N VAL A 41 6.45 -0.51 -4.41
CA VAL A 41 5.20 -0.75 -5.13
C VAL A 41 4.21 0.38 -4.90
N VAL A 42 3.47 0.71 -5.96
CA VAL A 42 2.23 1.50 -5.87
C VAL A 42 1.05 0.52 -5.84
N LEU A 43 0.21 0.60 -4.83
CA LEU A 43 -0.96 -0.26 -4.63
C LEU A 43 -2.21 0.61 -4.55
N TYR A 44 -3.21 0.32 -5.38
CA TYR A 44 -4.50 1.01 -5.25
C TYR A 44 -5.22 0.58 -3.98
N LYS A 45 -5.92 1.51 -3.34
CA LYS A 45 -6.69 1.23 -2.12
C LYS A 45 -7.70 0.10 -2.31
N ASP A 46 -8.21 -0.07 -3.53
CA ASP A 46 -9.21 -1.11 -3.87
C ASP A 46 -8.60 -2.53 -3.87
N CYS A 47 -7.28 -2.66 -3.75
CA CYS A 47 -6.63 -3.95 -3.51
C CYS A 47 -6.65 -4.34 -2.01
N LEU A 48 -6.99 -3.41 -1.12
CA LEU A 48 -7.07 -3.61 0.33
C LEU A 48 -8.53 -3.81 0.73
N ASP A 49 -8.78 -4.70 1.69
CA ASP A 49 -10.12 -4.83 2.27
C ASP A 49 -10.52 -3.55 3.02
N GLU A 50 -11.81 -3.20 3.02
CA GLU A 50 -12.32 -1.99 3.69
C GLU A 50 -11.99 -1.97 5.20
N SER A 51 -11.85 -3.14 5.83
CA SER A 51 -11.41 -3.24 7.22
C SER A 51 -9.99 -2.73 7.46
N PHE A 52 -9.15 -2.59 6.43
CA PHE A 52 -7.84 -1.93 6.50
C PHE A 52 -7.99 -0.48 6.96
N PHE A 53 -9.01 0.24 6.45
CA PHE A 53 -9.27 1.63 6.82
C PHE A 53 -10.00 1.76 8.16
N ARG A 54 -10.42 0.65 8.78
CA ARG A 54 -10.98 0.62 10.13
C ARG A 54 -9.91 0.21 11.13
N LEU A 55 -9.15 1.16 11.68
CA LEU A 55 -7.99 0.87 12.56
C LEU A 55 -8.28 -0.10 13.74
N SER A 56 -9.51 -0.14 14.24
CA SER A 56 -9.92 -1.11 15.28
C SER A 56 -9.85 -2.58 14.83
N SER A 57 -9.82 -2.85 13.52
CA SER A 57 -9.66 -4.20 12.95
C SER A 57 -8.25 -4.78 13.17
N LYS A 58 -7.26 -3.91 13.44
CA LYS A 58 -5.82 -4.21 13.45
C LYS A 58 -5.22 -4.62 12.10
N LEU A 59 -6.04 -4.74 11.04
CA LEU A 59 -5.58 -5.18 9.72
C LEU A 59 -4.51 -4.25 9.14
N ALA A 60 -4.66 -2.94 9.27
CA ALA A 60 -3.66 -1.98 8.79
C ALA A 60 -2.26 -2.27 9.37
N GLY A 61 -2.19 -2.48 10.68
CA GLY A 61 -0.94 -2.81 11.36
C GLY A 61 -0.35 -4.12 10.86
N GLU A 62 -1.16 -5.17 10.76
CA GLU A 62 -0.73 -6.49 10.28
C GLU A 62 -0.17 -6.43 8.85
N VAL A 63 -0.86 -5.75 7.94
CA VAL A 63 -0.48 -5.61 6.53
C VAL A 63 0.77 -4.75 6.39
N LEU A 64 0.76 -3.53 6.95
CA LEU A 64 1.88 -2.59 6.81
C LEU A 64 3.17 -3.13 7.44
N GLN A 65 3.06 -3.85 8.56
CA GLN A 65 4.22 -4.49 9.18
C GLN A 65 4.89 -5.50 8.22
N LYS A 66 4.16 -6.18 7.33
CA LYS A 66 4.79 -7.04 6.31
C LYS A 66 5.62 -6.22 5.33
N PHE A 67 5.06 -5.14 4.77
CA PHE A 67 5.81 -4.29 3.84
C PHE A 67 7.10 -3.74 4.47
N VAL A 68 7.04 -3.30 5.73
CA VAL A 68 8.21 -2.83 6.49
C VAL A 68 9.21 -3.98 6.73
N ASN A 69 8.76 -5.12 7.26
CA ASN A 69 9.65 -6.24 7.60
C ASN A 69 10.37 -6.81 6.36
N TYR A 70 9.69 -6.84 5.23
CA TYR A 70 10.24 -7.34 3.97
C TYR A 70 10.90 -6.23 3.12
N LYS A 71 11.09 -5.03 3.69
CA LYS A 71 11.78 -3.89 3.07
C LYS A 71 11.24 -3.57 1.67
N MET A 72 9.92 -3.58 1.52
CA MET A 72 9.24 -3.15 0.31
C MET A 72 8.50 -1.85 0.61
N ARG A 73 8.96 -0.74 0.02
CA ARG A 73 8.29 0.56 0.17
C ARG A 73 6.91 0.49 -0.47
N LEU A 74 5.90 0.95 0.24
CA LEU A 74 4.52 0.89 -0.18
C LEU A 74 3.95 2.31 -0.35
N ALA A 75 3.43 2.61 -1.53
CA ALA A 75 2.60 3.78 -1.74
C ALA A 75 1.16 3.33 -2.03
N ILE A 76 0.22 3.70 -1.17
CA ILE A 76 -1.20 3.39 -1.35
C ILE A 76 -1.86 4.57 -2.06
N VAL A 77 -2.49 4.32 -3.21
CA VAL A 77 -3.14 5.35 -4.03
C VAL A 77 -4.65 5.21 -3.95
N GLY A 78 -5.34 6.33 -3.72
CA GLY A 78 -6.80 6.37 -3.81
C GLY A 78 -7.43 7.61 -3.20
N ASP A 79 -8.75 7.67 -3.28
CA ASP A 79 -9.53 8.67 -2.56
C ASP A 79 -9.77 8.23 -1.12
N PHE A 80 -9.28 9.05 -0.19
CA PHE A 80 -9.45 8.91 1.26
C PHE A 80 -10.35 10.00 1.86
N SER A 81 -10.90 10.90 1.04
CA SER A 81 -11.68 12.07 1.49
C SER A 81 -12.98 11.69 2.21
N HIS A 82 -13.58 10.55 1.88
CA HIS A 82 -14.78 10.02 2.53
C HIS A 82 -14.50 9.47 3.94
N TYR A 83 -13.24 9.22 4.29
CA TYR A 83 -12.87 8.80 5.63
C TYR A 83 -12.77 10.00 6.60
N THR A 84 -13.83 10.20 7.38
CA THR A 84 -13.94 11.34 8.30
C THR A 84 -13.36 11.07 9.69
N SER A 85 -12.97 9.83 10.01
CA SER A 85 -12.51 9.49 11.36
C SER A 85 -11.15 10.11 11.67
N LYS A 86 -11.04 10.79 12.83
CA LYS A 86 -9.79 11.41 13.29
C LYS A 86 -8.64 10.39 13.41
N PRO A 87 -8.82 9.19 14.00
CA PRO A 87 -7.72 8.23 14.14
C PRO A 87 -7.12 7.80 12.80
N LEU A 88 -7.95 7.55 11.79
CA LEU A 88 -7.45 7.19 10.46
C LEU A 88 -6.71 8.35 9.79
N ARG A 89 -7.24 9.57 9.89
CA ARG A 89 -6.58 10.77 9.36
C ARG A 89 -5.22 11.02 10.01
N ASP A 90 -5.15 10.89 11.33
CA ASP A 90 -3.89 11.03 12.07
C ASP A 90 -2.90 9.93 11.65
N PHE A 91 -3.35 8.68 11.53
CA PHE A 91 -2.55 7.55 11.05
C PHE A 91 -1.99 7.76 9.62
N ILE A 92 -2.81 8.24 8.69
CA ILE A 92 -2.37 8.55 7.32
C ILE A 92 -1.32 9.67 7.34
N CYS A 93 -1.58 10.74 8.11
CA CYS A 93 -0.66 11.87 8.24
C CYS A 93 0.70 11.45 8.85
N GLU A 94 0.67 10.59 9.87
CA GLU A 94 1.88 10.02 10.48
C GLU A 94 2.63 9.10 9.52
N SER A 95 1.92 8.23 8.80
CA SER A 95 2.52 7.34 7.81
C SER A 95 3.25 8.13 6.72
N ASN A 96 2.63 9.20 6.21
CA ASN A 96 3.20 10.06 5.15
C ASN A 96 4.47 10.81 5.56
N LYS A 97 4.77 10.91 6.87
CA LYS A 97 6.05 11.47 7.38
C LYS A 97 7.18 10.44 7.37
N GLY A 98 6.85 9.15 7.28
CA GLY A 98 7.82 8.07 7.16
C GLY A 98 8.36 7.91 5.74
N SER A 99 9.25 6.92 5.56
CA SER A 99 9.84 6.57 4.26
C SER A 99 9.40 5.21 3.71
N GLN A 100 8.69 4.41 4.54
CA GLN A 100 8.33 3.03 4.20
C GLN A 100 6.92 2.89 3.66
N VAL A 101 5.94 3.63 4.20
CA VAL A 101 4.55 3.58 3.77
C VAL A 101 4.05 4.99 3.57
N GLY A 102 3.35 5.25 2.46
CA GLY A 102 2.71 6.54 2.20
C GLY A 102 1.35 6.35 1.52
N PHE A 103 0.48 7.32 1.69
CA PHE A 103 -0.87 7.40 1.14
C PHE A 103 -0.97 8.66 0.27
N TRP A 104 -1.38 8.49 -0.98
CA TRP A 104 -1.36 9.54 -2.00
C TRP A 104 -2.68 9.55 -2.79
N HIS A 105 -3.07 10.70 -3.30
CA HIS A 105 -4.32 10.80 -4.05
C HIS A 105 -4.14 10.33 -5.50
N THR A 106 -2.91 10.42 -6.02
CA THR A 106 -2.58 10.14 -7.42
C THR A 106 -1.37 9.22 -7.55
N GLU A 107 -1.27 8.54 -8.70
CA GLU A 107 -0.08 7.72 -9.02
C GLU A 107 1.17 8.59 -9.13
N GLU A 108 1.03 9.80 -9.66
CA GLU A 108 2.12 10.75 -9.85
C GLU A 108 2.76 11.15 -8.51
N GLU A 109 1.95 11.47 -7.51
CA GLU A 109 2.42 11.77 -6.14
C GLU A 109 3.13 10.55 -5.51
N ALA A 110 2.54 9.37 -5.66
CA ALA A 110 3.09 8.12 -5.16
C ALA A 110 4.46 7.79 -5.79
N LEU A 111 4.55 7.89 -7.11
CA LEU A 111 5.79 7.67 -7.85
C LEU A 111 6.85 8.72 -7.50
N ALA A 112 6.47 10.00 -7.38
CA ALA A 112 7.40 11.05 -6.97
C ALA A 112 7.96 10.77 -5.57
N TRP A 113 7.13 10.32 -4.62
CA TRP A 113 7.57 9.97 -3.27
C TRP A 113 8.46 8.72 -3.23
N LEU A 114 8.19 7.71 -4.05
CA LEU A 114 9.02 6.49 -4.11
C LEU A 114 10.37 6.70 -4.81
N ASN A 115 10.51 7.72 -5.65
CA ASN A 115 11.77 8.08 -6.31
C ASN A 115 12.63 9.07 -5.50
N ARG A 116 12.15 9.52 -4.34
CA ARG A 116 12.97 10.21 -3.33
C ARG A 116 13.84 9.21 -2.58
#